data_AF-A0A823A8B6-F1
#
_entry.id   AF-A0A823A8B6-F1
#
_cell.length_a   1.000
_cell.length_b   1.000
_cell.length_c   1.000
_cell.angle_alpha   90.00
_cell.angle_beta   90.00
_cell.angle_gamma   90.00
#
_symmetry.space_group_name_H-M   'P 1'
#
loop_
_entity.id
_entity.type
_entity.pdbx_description
1 polymer ?
#
loop_
_entity_poly.entity_id
_entity_poly.type
_entity_poly.pdbx_seq_one_letter_code
_entity_poly.pdbx_strand_id
1 'polypeptide(L)'
;MALNSNSSRDERWVIQIRQILDEDVEDESGIPVCIFNVPKTLISTNPEAYVPQLVALGPYHHWRPELYEMERYKLAADKRTQKQLQSLKFQDLITKLMKHETRIRSHYHRYLDVDGETLAWIWPLMPASCWSSFRFMQRKMA
;
A
#
# COMPACT_ATOMS: atom_id res chain seq x y z
N MET A 1 -15.22 46.64 7.24
CA MET A 1 -16.04 45.51 6.74
C MET A 1 -15.15 44.64 5.85
N ALA A 2 -14.59 43.57 6.39
CA ALA A 2 -13.75 42.63 5.65
C ALA A 2 -14.66 41.62 4.95
N LEU A 3 -15.11 41.94 3.74
CA LEU A 3 -15.95 41.04 2.95
C LEU A 3 -15.07 40.07 2.15
N ASN A 4 -15.25 38.80 2.49
CA ASN A 4 -15.48 37.73 1.52
C ASN A 4 -14.33 37.27 0.60
N SER A 5 -13.10 37.19 1.11
CA SER A 5 -12.01 36.51 0.37
C SER A 5 -12.14 34.97 0.43
N ASN A 6 -12.68 34.41 1.52
CA ASN A 6 -12.85 32.96 1.71
C ASN A 6 -13.90 32.35 0.78
N SER A 7 -15.08 32.97 0.59
CA SER A 7 -16.12 32.42 -0.32
C SER A 7 -15.61 32.23 -1.74
N SER A 8 -14.81 33.18 -2.25
CA SER A 8 -14.20 33.06 -3.58
C SER A 8 -13.18 31.93 -3.69
N ARG A 9 -12.52 31.57 -2.59
CA ARG A 9 -11.52 30.48 -2.55
C ARG A 9 -12.22 29.15 -2.49
N ASP A 10 -13.25 29.06 -1.65
CA ASP A 10 -14.04 27.85 -1.45
C ASP A 10 -14.81 27.50 -2.73
N GLU A 11 -15.42 28.50 -3.39
CA GLU A 11 -16.07 28.33 -4.71
C GLU A 11 -15.07 27.87 -5.78
N ARG A 12 -13.88 28.47 -5.84
CA ARG A 12 -12.82 28.05 -6.79
C ARG A 12 -12.36 26.63 -6.53
N TRP A 13 -12.19 26.24 -5.27
CA TRP A 13 -11.81 24.87 -4.91
C TRP A 13 -12.90 23.88 -5.31
N VAL A 14 -14.18 24.18 -5.04
CA VAL A 14 -15.31 23.32 -5.44
C VAL A 14 -15.38 23.17 -6.96
N ILE A 15 -15.18 24.24 -7.72
CA ILE A 15 -15.15 24.21 -9.19
C ILE A 15 -14.01 23.33 -9.69
N GLN A 16 -12.80 23.48 -9.14
CA GLN A 16 -11.64 22.67 -9.50
C GLN A 16 -11.86 21.17 -9.23
N ILE A 17 -12.42 20.82 -8.07
CA ILE A 17 -12.69 19.42 -7.73
C ILE A 17 -13.74 18.81 -8.67
N ARG A 18 -14.79 19.55 -9.00
CA ARG A 18 -15.80 19.10 -9.96
C ARG A 18 -15.19 18.86 -11.35
N GLN A 19 -14.34 19.77 -11.81
CA GLN A 19 -13.63 19.62 -13.08
C GLN A 19 -12.74 18.36 -13.10
N ILE A 20 -11.99 18.10 -12.02
CA ILE A 20 -11.16 16.88 -11.90
C ILE A 20 -12.00 15.59 -11.91
N LEU A 21 -13.20 15.63 -11.32
CA LEU A 21 -14.10 14.47 -11.25
C LEU A 21 -14.89 14.25 -12.54
N ASP A 22 -15.18 15.32 -13.29
CA ASP A 22 -15.90 15.29 -14.57
C ASP A 22 -14.95 15.00 -15.76
N GLU A 23 -13.64 15.22 -15.60
CA GLU A 23 -12.64 14.64 -16.48
C GLU A 23 -12.65 13.11 -16.26
N ASP A 24 -13.41 12.40 -17.11
CA ASP A 24 -13.37 10.95 -17.28
C ASP A 24 -11.98 10.55 -17.77
N VAL A 25 -11.05 10.56 -16.84
CA VAL A 25 -9.72 10.01 -17.01
C VAL A 25 -9.88 8.50 -16.86
N GLU A 26 -10.30 7.83 -17.93
CA GLU A 26 -9.96 6.42 -18.20
C GLU A 26 -8.45 6.28 -18.41
N ASP A 27 -7.65 6.86 -17.53
CA ASP A 27 -6.21 6.73 -17.55
C ASP A 27 -5.81 5.80 -16.42
N GLU A 28 -5.00 4.83 -16.79
CA GLU A 28 -4.17 4.07 -15.86
C GLU A 28 -3.25 4.99 -15.01
N SER A 29 -3.32 6.33 -15.18
CA SER A 29 -2.60 7.39 -14.44
C SER A 29 -3.30 7.99 -13.21
N GLY A 30 -4.47 7.48 -12.79
CA GLY A 30 -5.08 7.90 -11.52
C GLY A 30 -4.04 7.90 -10.38
N ILE A 31 -4.08 8.91 -9.49
CA ILE A 31 -3.05 9.22 -8.46
C ILE A 31 -2.38 7.94 -7.98
N PRO A 32 -1.19 7.60 -8.49
CA PRO A 32 -0.67 6.25 -8.29
C PRO A 32 -0.37 6.02 -6.82
N VAL A 33 0.08 7.09 -6.15
CA VAL A 33 0.51 7.09 -4.76
C VAL A 33 -0.68 6.95 -3.81
N CYS A 34 -0.80 5.80 -3.14
CA CYS A 34 -1.84 5.53 -2.16
C CYS A 34 -1.32 4.94 -0.83
N ILE A 35 -0.01 4.69 -0.72
CA ILE A 35 0.66 4.18 0.47
C ILE A 35 1.63 5.24 0.96
N PHE A 36 1.29 5.85 2.10
CA PHE A 36 2.02 6.95 2.71
C PHE A 36 2.74 6.49 3.97
N ASN A 37 3.74 7.23 4.44
CA ASN A 37 4.29 7.07 5.78
C ASN A 37 3.50 7.95 6.73
N VAL A 38 3.29 7.46 7.96
CA VAL A 38 2.72 8.24 9.03
C VAL A 38 3.62 9.44 9.31
N PRO A 39 3.09 10.67 9.30
CA PRO A 39 3.83 11.86 9.73
C PRO A 39 4.47 11.65 11.10
N LYS A 40 5.73 12.07 11.26
CA LYS A 40 6.49 11.91 12.53
C LYS A 40 5.78 12.53 13.73
N THR A 41 5.03 13.61 13.51
CA THR A 41 4.22 14.27 14.54
C THR A 41 3.11 13.38 15.08
N LEU A 42 2.47 12.57 14.24
CA LEU A 42 1.49 11.58 14.67
C LEU A 42 2.18 10.43 15.39
N ILE A 43 3.28 9.92 14.84
CA ILE A 43 4.09 8.85 15.49
C ILE A 43 4.50 9.28 16.90
N SER A 44 4.94 10.52 17.10
CA SER A 44 5.38 10.99 18.43
C SER A 44 4.27 11.03 19.49
N THR A 45 3.00 11.11 19.09
CA THR A 45 1.87 11.12 20.04
C THR A 45 1.55 9.72 20.58
N ASN A 46 1.69 8.69 19.75
CA ASN A 46 1.46 7.30 20.14
C ASN A 46 2.23 6.36 19.18
N PRO A 47 3.53 6.11 19.44
CA PRO A 47 4.36 5.32 18.55
C PRO A 47 3.81 3.90 18.32
N GLU A 48 3.27 3.28 19.37
CA GLU A 48 2.77 1.90 19.33
C GLU A 48 1.54 1.71 18.43
N ALA A 49 0.78 2.78 18.17
CA ALA A 49 -0.39 2.72 17.27
C ALA A 49 -0.03 2.64 15.78
N TYR A 50 1.19 3.05 15.42
CA TYR A 50 1.63 3.17 14.02
C TYR A 50 2.74 2.17 13.66
N VAL A 51 3.31 1.50 14.66
CA VAL A 51 4.34 0.48 14.48
C VAL A 51 3.64 -0.89 14.47
N PRO A 52 3.68 -1.64 13.35
CA PRO A 52 3.14 -3.00 13.37
C PRO A 52 3.83 -3.82 14.47
N GLN A 53 3.03 -4.51 15.27
CA GLN A 53 3.53 -5.31 16.40
C GLN A 53 3.59 -6.81 16.06
N LEU A 54 2.72 -7.26 15.15
CA LEU A 54 2.56 -8.67 14.84
C LEU A 54 2.93 -8.97 13.38
N VAL A 55 2.46 -8.18 12.41
CA VAL A 55 2.58 -8.52 11.00
C VAL A 55 3.23 -7.39 10.20
N ALA A 56 4.28 -7.71 9.43
CA ALA A 56 4.84 -6.78 8.45
C ALA A 56 3.88 -6.57 7.27
N LEU A 57 3.57 -5.32 6.95
CA LEU A 57 2.70 -4.97 5.82
C LEU A 57 3.54 -4.37 4.69
N GLY A 58 3.88 -5.21 3.70
CA GLY A 58 4.66 -4.78 2.54
C GLY A 58 6.09 -4.32 2.84
N PRO A 59 6.74 -3.66 1.86
CA PRO A 59 8.16 -3.30 1.89
C PRO A 59 8.57 -2.34 3.01
N TYR A 60 7.66 -1.48 3.50
CA TYR A 60 7.95 -0.58 4.61
C TYR A 60 8.22 -1.29 5.94
N HIS A 61 7.78 -2.54 6.08
CA HIS A 61 7.86 -3.27 7.34
C HIS A 61 8.63 -4.59 7.25
N HIS A 62 9.00 -5.03 6.04
CA HIS A 62 9.61 -6.35 5.82
C HIS A 62 10.91 -6.54 6.61
N TRP A 63 11.75 -5.51 6.69
CA TRP A 63 13.07 -5.59 7.33
C TRP A 63 13.08 -5.44 8.86
N ARG A 64 11.94 -5.70 9.52
CA ARG A 64 11.82 -5.58 10.97
C ARG A 64 11.94 -6.95 11.63
N PRO A 65 13.05 -7.22 12.37
CA PRO A 65 13.27 -8.52 13.01
C PRO A 65 12.13 -8.94 13.94
N GLU A 66 11.49 -7.96 14.62
CA GLU A 66 10.36 -8.20 15.51
C GLU A 66 9.15 -8.83 14.81
N LEU A 67 9.06 -8.75 13.47
CA LEU A 67 7.92 -9.22 12.68
C LEU A 67 8.18 -10.55 11.95
N TYR A 68 9.38 -11.12 12.08
CA TYR A 68 9.79 -12.33 11.36
C TYR A 68 9.01 -13.58 11.76
N GLU A 69 8.50 -13.66 12.99
CA GLU A 69 7.69 -14.80 13.42
C GLU A 69 6.44 -14.95 12.57
N MET A 70 5.72 -13.86 12.32
CA MET A 70 4.52 -13.88 11.47
C MET A 70 4.81 -14.05 10.00
N GLU A 71 5.98 -13.64 9.54
CA GLU A 71 6.43 -13.91 8.17
C GLU A 71 6.54 -15.41 7.89
N ARG A 72 7.02 -16.20 8.87
CA ARG A 72 7.01 -17.66 8.77
C ARG A 72 5.60 -18.23 8.67
N TYR A 73 4.64 -17.69 9.43
CA TYR A 73 3.25 -18.12 9.37
C TYR A 73 2.59 -17.77 8.02
N LYS A 74 2.90 -16.61 7.44
CA LYS A 74 2.46 -16.23 6.09
C LYS A 74 2.98 -17.20 5.03
N LEU A 75 4.27 -17.48 5.03
CA LEU A 75 4.89 -18.47 4.14
C LEU A 75 4.25 -19.86 4.28
N ALA A 76 3.94 -20.28 5.51
CA ALA A 76 3.28 -21.55 5.76
C ALA A 76 1.81 -21.57 5.29
N ALA A 77 1.11 -20.44 5.32
CA ALA A 77 -0.22 -20.29 4.77
C ALA A 77 -0.19 -20.31 3.24
N ASP A 78 0.72 -19.58 2.62
CA ASP A 78 0.88 -19.54 1.16
C ASP A 78 1.22 -20.91 0.58
N LYS A 79 2.10 -21.68 1.24
CA LYS A 79 2.38 -23.08 0.87
C LYS A 79 1.15 -23.98 0.95
N ARG A 80 0.27 -23.77 1.94
CA ARG A 80 -0.99 -24.53 2.07
C ARG A 80 -1.96 -24.17 0.95
N THR A 81 -2.14 -22.88 0.70
CA THR A 81 -2.97 -22.34 -0.39
C THR A 81 -2.49 -22.85 -1.76
N GLN A 82 -1.18 -22.83 -2.01
CA GLN A 82 -0.59 -23.34 -3.25
C GLN A 82 -0.91 -24.83 -3.48
N LYS A 83 -0.79 -25.65 -2.43
CA LYS A 83 -1.13 -27.09 -2.51
C LYS A 83 -2.62 -27.31 -2.80
N GLN A 84 -3.50 -26.49 -2.21
CA GLN A 84 -4.95 -26.62 -2.35
C GLN A 84 -5.45 -26.18 -3.72
N LEU A 85 -4.91 -25.07 -4.25
CA LEU A 85 -5.40 -24.50 -5.49
C LEU A 85 -4.91 -25.25 -6.74
N GLN A 86 -3.91 -26.14 -6.63
CA GLN A 86 -3.21 -26.79 -7.77
C GLN A 86 -2.79 -25.82 -8.89
N SER A 87 -2.80 -24.51 -8.60
CA SER A 87 -2.72 -23.43 -9.56
C SER A 87 -1.38 -22.74 -9.46
N LEU A 88 -0.87 -22.26 -10.60
CA LEU A 88 0.29 -21.38 -10.80
C LEU A 88 1.49 -21.67 -9.89
N LYS A 89 2.62 -22.07 -10.48
CA LYS A 89 3.85 -22.17 -9.68
C LYS A 89 4.10 -20.80 -9.06
N PHE A 90 4.49 -20.75 -7.80
CA PHE A 90 4.76 -19.48 -7.11
C PHE A 90 5.73 -18.60 -7.92
N GLN A 91 6.68 -19.24 -8.61
CA GLN A 91 7.59 -18.62 -9.58
C GLN A 91 6.87 -17.89 -10.75
N ASP A 92 5.78 -18.46 -11.27
CA ASP A 92 4.98 -17.82 -12.33
C ASP A 92 4.28 -16.56 -11.81
N LEU A 93 3.85 -16.58 -10.53
CA LEU A 93 3.29 -15.40 -9.86
C LEU A 93 4.35 -14.31 -9.68
N ILE A 94 5.55 -14.67 -9.21
CA ILE A 94 6.68 -13.74 -9.08
C ILE A 94 7.03 -13.13 -10.44
N THR A 95 7.12 -13.95 -11.50
CA THR A 95 7.42 -13.47 -12.85
C THR A 95 6.36 -12.49 -13.36
N LYS A 96 5.07 -12.72 -13.06
CA LYS A 96 4.00 -11.77 -13.37
C LYS A 96 4.11 -10.48 -12.56
N LEU A 97 4.44 -10.57 -11.27
CA LEU A 97 4.59 -9.41 -10.39
C LEU A 97 5.77 -8.54 -10.80
N MET A 98 6.88 -9.12 -11.24
CA MET A 98 8.03 -8.37 -11.76
C MET A 98 7.65 -7.51 -12.97
N LYS A 99 6.75 -7.97 -13.85
CA LYS A 99 6.24 -7.16 -14.97
C LYS A 99 5.44 -5.93 -14.52
N HIS A 100 4.96 -5.91 -13.28
CA HIS A 100 4.21 -4.82 -12.68
C HIS A 100 5.03 -4.04 -11.65
N GLU A 101 6.35 -4.24 -11.56
CA GLU A 101 7.20 -3.61 -10.55
C GLU A 101 7.05 -2.09 -10.51
N THR A 102 7.16 -1.41 -11.67
CA THR A 102 7.01 0.04 -11.78
C THR A 102 5.65 0.51 -11.25
N ARG A 103 4.60 -0.23 -11.58
CA ARG A 103 3.24 0.05 -11.10
C ARG A 103 3.13 -0.18 -9.60
N ILE A 104 3.74 -1.23 -9.04
CA ILE A 104 3.74 -1.45 -7.59
C ILE A 104 4.45 -0.28 -6.88
N ARG A 105 5.62 0.13 -7.37
CA ARG A 105 6.40 1.24 -6.81
C ARG A 105 5.66 2.56 -6.85
N SER A 106 4.89 2.83 -7.90
CA SER A 106 4.15 4.08 -8.03
C SER A 106 3.09 4.26 -6.94
N HIS A 107 2.67 3.18 -6.25
CA HIS A 107 1.76 3.26 -5.12
C HIS A 107 2.38 3.76 -3.82
N TYR A 108 3.71 3.76 -3.70
CA TYR A 108 4.42 4.18 -2.50
C TYR A 108 4.87 5.64 -2.66
N HIS A 109 4.53 6.49 -1.68
CA HIS A 109 4.91 7.91 -1.69
C HIS A 109 6.42 8.15 -1.55
N ARG A 110 7.16 7.12 -1.14
CA ARG A 110 8.62 7.12 -1.06
C ARG A 110 9.19 6.06 -1.98
N TYR A 111 10.36 6.39 -2.52
CA TYR A 111 11.19 5.44 -3.24
C TYR A 111 11.50 4.21 -2.36
N LEU A 112 11.30 3.03 -2.94
CA LEU A 112 11.63 1.76 -2.31
C LEU A 112 13.01 1.33 -2.77
N ASP A 113 14.01 1.41 -1.89
CA ASP A 113 15.37 0.95 -2.17
C ASP A 113 15.51 -0.56 -1.93
N VAL A 114 14.76 -1.32 -2.72
CA VAL A 114 14.80 -2.79 -2.78
C VAL A 114 14.82 -3.16 -4.26
N ASP A 115 15.50 -4.24 -4.63
CA ASP A 115 15.49 -4.70 -6.02
C ASP A 115 14.11 -5.27 -6.42
N GLY A 116 13.85 -5.35 -7.72
CA GLY A 116 12.56 -5.75 -8.26
C GLY A 116 12.16 -7.19 -7.94
N GLU A 117 13.13 -8.10 -7.84
CA GLU A 117 12.88 -9.48 -7.45
C GLU A 117 12.46 -9.53 -5.98
N THR A 118 13.24 -8.93 -5.07
CA THR A 118 12.89 -8.83 -3.66
C THR A 118 11.52 -8.18 -3.46
N LEU A 119 11.20 -7.10 -4.18
CA LEU A 119 9.89 -6.46 -4.14
C LEU A 119 8.76 -7.41 -4.57
N ALA A 120 8.99 -8.17 -5.64
CA ALA A 120 8.04 -9.16 -6.13
C ALA A 120 7.87 -10.33 -5.15
N TRP A 121 8.87 -10.67 -4.34
CA TRP A 121 8.76 -11.67 -3.26
C TRP A 121 8.04 -11.14 -2.02
N ILE A 122 8.19 -9.85 -1.68
CA ILE A 122 7.52 -9.24 -0.52
C ILE A 122 6.00 -9.10 -0.73
N TRP A 123 5.57 -8.83 -1.96
CA TRP A 123 4.17 -8.54 -2.28
C TRP A 123 3.18 -9.72 -2.10
N PRO A 124 3.46 -10.94 -2.59
CA PRO A 124 2.56 -12.10 -2.49
C PRO A 124 2.56 -12.77 -1.12
N LEU A 125 3.46 -12.41 -0.20
CA LEU A 125 3.42 -12.81 1.23
C LEU A 125 2.27 -12.13 2.01
N MET A 126 1.33 -11.53 1.29
CA MET A 126 0.10 -10.96 1.80
C MET A 126 -1.02 -11.98 1.51
N PRO A 127 -1.49 -12.72 2.53
CA PRO A 127 -2.46 -13.80 2.29
C PRO A 127 -3.74 -13.25 1.66
N ALA A 128 -4.17 -13.85 0.55
CA ALA A 128 -5.36 -13.48 -0.20
C ALA A 128 -6.65 -13.51 0.64
N SER A 129 -6.68 -14.33 1.70
CA SER A 129 -7.79 -14.40 2.68
C SER A 129 -7.95 -13.14 3.55
N CYS A 130 -7.01 -12.20 3.49
CA CYS A 130 -7.01 -10.98 4.28
C CYS A 130 -7.29 -9.71 3.45
N TRP A 131 -7.39 -9.81 2.11
CA TRP A 131 -7.51 -8.66 1.19
C TRP A 131 -8.70 -7.73 1.48
N SER A 132 -9.85 -8.26 1.88
CA SER A 132 -11.05 -7.47 2.21
C SER A 132 -10.87 -6.60 3.46
N SER A 133 -10.13 -7.09 4.46
CA SER A 133 -9.85 -6.34 5.70
C SER A 133 -8.57 -5.48 5.61
N PHE A 134 -7.71 -5.72 4.61
CA PHE A 134 -6.37 -5.11 4.54
C PHE A 134 -6.32 -3.70 3.96
N ARG A 135 -7.28 -3.32 3.11
CA ARG A 135 -7.38 -1.93 2.62
C ARG A 135 -7.54 -0.94 3.78
N PHE A 136 -8.07 -1.41 4.91
CA PHE A 136 -8.23 -0.66 6.15
C PHE A 136 -6.97 -0.63 7.02
N MET A 137 -6.21 -1.74 7.11
CA MET A 137 -5.00 -1.82 7.94
C MET A 137 -3.80 -1.06 7.33
N GLN A 138 -3.63 -1.09 6.01
CA GLN A 138 -2.60 -0.31 5.32
C GLN A 138 -2.79 1.21 5.51
N ARG A 139 -4.02 1.69 5.72
CA ARG A 139 -4.29 3.12 5.99
C ARG A 139 -4.06 3.56 7.44
N LYS A 140 -3.97 2.62 8.38
CA LYS A 140 -3.78 2.94 9.81
C LYS A 140 -2.34 2.78 10.29
N MET A 141 -1.56 1.91 9.65
CA MET A 141 -0.19 1.57 10.07
C MET A 141 0.88 1.94 9.05
N ALA A 142 0.50 2.48 7.88
CA ALA A 142 1.44 3.06 6.94
C ALA A 142 1.55 4.57 7.19
#